data_AF-A0AAN1UVK0-F1
#
_entry.id   AF-A0AAN1UVK0-F1
#
_cell.length_a   1.000
_cell.length_b   1.000
_cell.length_c   1.000
_cell.angle_alpha   90.00
_cell.angle_beta   90.00
_cell.angle_gamma   90.00
#
_symmetry.space_group_name_H-M   'P 1'
#
loop_
_entity.id
_entity.type
_entity.pdbx_description
1 polymer ?
#
loop_
_entity_poly.entity_id
_entity_poly.type
_entity_poly.pdbx_seq_one_letter_code
_entity_poly.pdbx_strand_id
1 'polypeptide(L)'
;MPAATVSPLTWVWSKAMDLDSDALGRYISATEGVSKPWLLLQLRLKKLQDNRDRMEPAAYEAAIAELHQALMDLGEWWVGREAEVFGGGKPHDD
;
A
#
# COMPACT_ATOMS: atom_id res chain seq x y z
N MET A 1 18.34 0.95 -33.94
CA MET A 1 17.91 0.39 -32.64
C MET A 1 17.02 1.44 -31.97
N PRO A 2 15.71 1.24 -31.79
CA PRO A 2 14.90 2.23 -31.08
C PRO A 2 15.10 2.04 -29.57
N ALA A 3 15.38 3.15 -28.88
CA ALA A 3 15.41 3.22 -27.42
C ALA A 3 13.98 3.02 -26.90
N ALA A 4 13.78 2.00 -26.06
CA ALA A 4 12.49 1.72 -25.46
C ALA A 4 12.09 2.87 -24.52
N THR A 5 11.05 3.61 -24.88
CA THR A 5 10.41 4.61 -24.02
C THR A 5 9.69 3.88 -22.88
N VAL A 6 10.23 3.95 -21.66
CA VAL A 6 9.57 3.45 -20.46
C VAL A 6 8.36 4.36 -20.17
N SER A 7 7.17 3.77 -20.07
CA SER A 7 5.93 4.49 -19.77
C SER A 7 6.01 5.19 -18.40
N PRO A 8 5.45 6.40 -18.22
CA PRO A 8 5.38 7.08 -16.93
C PRO A 8 4.75 6.20 -15.84
N LEU A 9 3.81 5.34 -16.22
CA LEU A 9 3.15 4.39 -15.32
C LEU A 9 4.09 3.26 -14.89
N THR A 10 4.97 2.74 -15.75
CA THR A 10 5.96 1.74 -15.31
C THR A 10 7.04 2.36 -14.42
N TRP A 11 7.40 3.63 -14.62
CA TRP A 11 8.30 4.36 -13.72
C TRP A 11 7.68 4.61 -12.33
N VAL A 12 6.42 5.06 -12.27
CA VAL A 12 5.71 5.31 -11.01
C VAL A 12 5.50 4.02 -10.20
N TRP A 13 5.11 2.92 -10.85
CA TRP A 13 4.85 1.66 -10.16
C TRP A 13 6.13 0.96 -9.70
N SER A 14 7.21 1.01 -10.51
CA SER A 14 8.52 0.49 -10.10
C SER A 14 9.08 1.27 -8.92
N LYS A 15 8.93 2.60 -8.91
CA LYS A 15 9.41 3.44 -7.81
C LYS A 15 8.58 3.23 -6.55
N ALA A 16 7.26 3.10 -6.67
CA ALA A 16 6.37 2.88 -5.53
C ALA A 16 6.63 1.56 -4.79
N MET A 17 7.04 0.50 -5.53
CA MET A 17 7.42 -0.79 -4.94
C MET A 17 8.79 -0.72 -4.22
N ASP A 18 9.68 0.18 -4.68
CA ASP A 18 11.05 0.39 -4.18
C ASP A 18 11.10 1.44 -3.04
N LEU A 19 10.04 2.21 -2.80
CA LEU A 19 9.97 3.16 -1.69
C LEU A 19 10.19 2.43 -0.36
N ASP A 20 11.24 2.81 0.37
CA ASP A 20 11.38 2.49 1.80
C ASP A 20 10.22 3.08 2.62
N SER A 21 10.10 2.67 3.88
CA SER A 21 8.99 3.12 4.72
C SER A 21 8.95 4.64 4.93
N ASP A 22 10.08 5.34 4.87
CA ASP A 22 10.15 6.79 5.00
C ASP A 22 9.60 7.51 3.77
N ALA A 23 9.91 7.00 2.59
CA ALA A 23 9.44 7.54 1.34
C ALA A 23 7.93 7.26 1.14
N LEU A 24 7.45 6.08 1.58
CA LEU A 24 6.02 5.77 1.66
C LEU A 24 5.28 6.67 2.68
N GLY A 25 5.87 6.90 3.86
CA GLY A 25 5.30 7.80 4.87
C GLY A 25 5.14 9.24 4.37
N ARG A 26 6.13 9.74 3.62
CA ARG A 26 6.07 11.06 2.96
C ARG A 26 4.97 11.11 1.91
N TYR A 27 4.84 10.08 1.07
CA TYR A 27 3.77 9.99 0.09
C TYR A 27 2.37 10.01 0.73
N ILE A 28 2.16 9.21 1.79
CA ILE A 28 0.90 9.16 2.53
C ILE A 28 0.55 10.53 3.09
N SER A 29 1.54 11.22 3.67
CA SER A 29 1.33 12.56 4.25
C SER A 29 1.01 13.60 3.17
N ALA A 30 1.72 13.57 2.03
CA ALA A 30 1.56 14.52 0.95
C ALA A 30 0.25 14.36 0.16
N THR A 31 -0.39 13.19 0.23
CA THR A 31 -1.60 12.85 -0.52
C THR A 31 -2.86 12.75 0.35
N GLU A 32 -2.78 13.25 1.59
CA GLU A 32 -3.84 13.10 2.62
C GLU A 32 -4.26 11.63 2.83
N GLY A 33 -3.36 10.69 2.53
CA GLY A 33 -3.60 9.26 2.59
C GLY A 33 -3.68 8.69 4.00
N VAL A 34 -3.52 9.51 5.04
CA VAL A 34 -3.62 9.10 6.45
C VAL A 34 -5.01 8.55 6.77
N SER A 35 -6.04 9.03 6.08
CA SER A 35 -7.42 8.53 6.21
C SER A 35 -7.66 7.18 5.53
N LYS A 36 -6.68 6.67 4.77
CA LYS A 36 -6.80 5.45 3.96
C LYS A 36 -6.17 4.26 4.69
N PRO A 37 -6.96 3.42 5.39
CA PRO A 37 -6.42 2.35 6.24
C PRO A 37 -5.51 1.36 5.50
N TRP A 38 -5.74 1.11 4.20
CA TRP A 38 -4.88 0.25 3.38
C TRP A 38 -3.48 0.82 3.16
N LEU A 39 -3.32 2.15 3.04
CA LEU A 39 -2.00 2.78 2.91
C LEU A 39 -1.22 2.68 4.22
N LEU A 40 -1.90 2.79 5.36
CA LEU A 40 -1.27 2.64 6.68
C LEU A 40 -0.84 1.19 6.91
N LEU A 41 -1.63 0.21 6.48
CA LEU A 41 -1.26 -1.20 6.54
C LEU A 41 -0.01 -1.49 5.69
N GLN A 42 0.04 -0.95 4.46
CA GLN A 42 1.22 -1.03 3.60
C GLN A 42 2.45 -0.39 4.25
N LEU A 43 2.30 0.75 4.92
CA LEU A 43 3.40 1.39 5.66
C LEU A 43 3.92 0.50 6.80
N ARG A 44 3.03 -0.13 7.57
CA ARG A 44 3.44 -1.06 8.64
C ARG A 44 4.19 -2.26 8.08
N LEU A 45 3.72 -2.84 6.98
CA LEU A 45 4.42 -3.94 6.30
C LEU A 45 5.81 -3.51 5.83
N LYS A 46 5.95 -2.32 5.23
CA LYS A 46 7.25 -1.82 4.79
C LYS A 46 8.21 -1.59 5.95
N LYS A 47 7.74 -0.98 7.05
CA LYS A 47 8.53 -0.83 8.28
C LYS A 47 8.99 -2.17 8.85
N LEU A 48 8.15 -3.19 8.78
CA LEU A 48 8.50 -4.53 9.23
C LEU A 48 9.60 -5.14 8.34
N GLN A 49 9.48 -5.00 7.01
CA GLN A 49 10.51 -5.43 6.06
C GLN A 49 11.84 -4.70 6.26
N ASP A 50 11.82 -3.37 6.41
CA ASP A 50 13.01 -2.55 6.63
C ASP A 50 13.77 -2.92 7.92
N ASN A 51 13.07 -3.48 8.91
CA ASN A 51 13.65 -3.91 10.19
C ASN A 51 13.92 -5.42 10.27
N ARG A 52 13.69 -6.21 9.20
CA ARG A 52 13.81 -7.67 9.22
C ARG A 52 15.13 -8.17 9.80
N ASP A 53 16.24 -7.54 9.42
CA ASP A 53 17.60 -7.95 9.83
C ASP A 53 17.90 -7.66 11.31
N ARG A 54 17.06 -6.84 11.95
CA ARG A 54 17.19 -6.43 13.36
C ARG A 54 16.18 -7.13 14.28
N MET A 55 15.42 -8.09 13.75
CA MET A 55 14.37 -8.79 14.48
C MET A 55 14.69 -10.27 14.64
N GLU A 56 14.32 -10.80 15.81
CA GLU A 56 14.26 -12.25 16.03
C GLU A 56 13.24 -12.88 15.06
N PRO A 57 13.54 -14.04 14.45
CA PRO A 57 12.66 -14.68 13.47
C PRO A 57 11.23 -14.88 13.97
N ALA A 58 11.07 -15.36 15.21
CA ALA A 58 9.74 -15.60 15.80
C ALA A 58 8.94 -14.29 16.00
N ALA A 59 9.62 -13.18 16.33
CA ALA A 59 8.97 -11.89 16.48
C ALA A 59 8.54 -11.32 15.12
N TYR A 60 9.34 -11.55 14.08
CA TYR A 60 8.98 -11.17 12.71
C TYR A 60 7.77 -11.98 12.20
N GLU A 61 7.75 -13.29 12.45
CA GLU A 61 6.62 -14.16 12.08
C GLU A 61 5.32 -13.75 12.79
N ALA A 62 5.38 -13.45 14.08
CA ALA A 62 4.22 -12.96 14.83
C ALA A 62 3.69 -11.63 14.25
N ALA A 63 4.58 -10.68 13.95
CA ALA A 63 4.20 -9.40 13.34
C ALA A 63 3.59 -9.57 11.94
N ILE A 64 4.08 -10.53 11.15
CA ILE A 64 3.47 -10.86 9.84
C ILE A 64 2.07 -11.45 10.04
N ALA A 65 1.86 -12.33 11.03
CA ALA A 65 0.55 -12.90 11.32
C ALA A 65 -0.47 -11.83 11.74
N GLU A 66 -0.05 -10.88 12.58
CA GLU A 66 -0.89 -9.72 12.98
C GLU A 66 -1.26 -8.84 11.78
N LEU A 67 -0.31 -8.53 10.91
CA LEU A 67 -0.57 -7.75 9.70
C LEU A 67 -1.48 -8.49 8.72
N HIS A 68 -1.35 -9.82 8.63
CA HIS A 68 -2.26 -10.64 7.83
C HIS A 68 -3.69 -10.57 8.37
N GLN A 69 -3.90 -10.68 9.68
CA GLN A 69 -5.23 -10.53 10.28
C GLN A 69 -5.81 -9.14 10.00
N ALA A 70 -5.01 -8.08 10.18
CA ALA A 70 -5.45 -6.72 9.88
C ALA A 70 -5.82 -6.51 8.39
N LEU A 71 -5.17 -7.23 7.48
CA LEU A 71 -5.54 -7.25 6.06
C LEU A 71 -6.90 -7.92 5.85
N MET A 72 -7.17 -9.03 6.53
CA MET A 72 -8.46 -9.74 6.42
C MET A 72 -9.60 -8.86 6.95
N ASP A 73 -9.39 -8.23 8.11
CA ASP A 73 -10.37 -7.32 8.72
C ASP A 73 -10.67 -6.11 7.80
N LEU A 74 -9.66 -5.61 7.10
CA LEU A 74 -9.79 -4.53 6.14
C LEU A 74 -10.60 -4.96 4.89
N GLY A 75 -10.43 -6.20 4.45
CA GLY A 75 -11.21 -6.78 3.36
C GLY A 75 -12.70 -6.84 3.69
N GLU A 76 -13.04 -7.29 4.91
CA GLU A 76 -14.42 -7.32 5.40
C GLU A 76 -15.00 -5.91 5.54
N TRP A 77 -14.21 -4.95 6.04
CA TRP A 77 -14.63 -3.56 6.18
C TRP A 77 -15.01 -2.88 4.86
N TRP A 78 -14.43 -3.31 3.72
CA TRP A 78 -14.76 -2.75 2.41
C TRP A 78 -16.14 -3.15 1.90
N VAL A 79 -16.71 -4.25 2.39
CA VAL A 79 -17.99 -4.77 1.91
C VAL A 79 -19.09 -3.73 2.14
N GLY A 80 -19.69 -3.26 1.05
CA GLY A 80 -20.75 -2.25 1.08
C GLY A 80 -20.27 -0.79 1.17
N ARG A 81 -18.96 -0.54 1.06
CA ARG A 81 -18.32 0.80 1.09
C ARG A 81 -17.52 1.11 -0.17
N GLU A 82 -17.63 0.27 -1.20
CA GLU A 82 -16.78 0.32 -2.39
C GLU A 82 -16.95 1.66 -3.13
N ALA A 83 -18.18 2.17 -3.22
CA ALA A 83 -18.45 3.46 -3.86
C ALA A 83 -17.84 4.65 -3.11
N GLU A 84 -17.83 4.60 -1.77
CA GLU A 84 -17.19 5.61 -0.90
C GLU A 84 -15.67 5.59 -1.06
N VAL A 85 -15.09 4.39 -1.13
CA VAL A 85 -13.63 4.19 -1.12
C VAL A 85 -13.00 4.36 -2.51
N PHE A 86 -13.65 3.86 -3.56
CA PHE A 86 -13.12 3.84 -4.92
C PHE A 86 -13.74 4.87 -5.86
N GLY A 87 -14.73 5.64 -5.40
CA GLY A 87 -15.38 6.66 -6.22
C GLY A 87 -16.34 6.05 -7.25
N GLY A 88 -17.45 5.47 -6.77
CA GLY A 88 -18.52 4.98 -7.63
C GLY A 88 -19.43 6.13 -8.09
N GLY A 89 -19.23 6.64 -9.31
CA GLY A 89 -20.02 7.75 -9.87
C GLY A 89 -20.30 7.67 -11.37
N LYS A 90 -21.31 6.86 -11.72
CA LYS A 90 -22.06 6.69 -13.01
C LYS A 90 -21.35 6.08 -14.25
N PRO A 91 -22.07 5.24 -15.03
CA PRO A 91 -21.69 4.95 -16.41
C PRO A 91 -21.69 6.26 -17.21
N HIS A 92 -20.73 6.39 -18.12
CA HIS A 92 -20.82 7.33 -19.22
C HIS A 92 -21.91 6.81 -20.16
N ASP A 93 -23.12 7.35 -20.05
CA ASP A 93 -24.14 7.20 -21.09
C ASP A 93 -23.73 8.13 -22.23
N ASP A 94 -23.19 7.55 -23.31
CA ASP A 94 -23.01 8.13 -24.65
C ASP A 94 -23.83 7.31 -25.66
#